data_AF-R9K161-F1
#
_entry.id   AF-R9K161-F1
#
_cell.length_a   1.000
_cell.length_b   1.000
_cell.length_c   1.000
_cell.angle_alpha   90.00
_cell.angle_beta   90.00
_cell.angle_gamma   90.00
#
_symmetry.space_group_name_H-M   'P 1'
#
loop_
_entity.id
_entity.type
_entity.pdbx_description
1 polymer ?
#
loop_
_entity_poly.entity_id
_entity_poly.type
_entity_poly.pdbx_seq_one_letter_code
_entity_poly.pdbx_strand_id
1 'polypeptide(L)'
;MDEKNTLEMSERPYRDAPGYNLLTQRLLAEGYTAENYPYYVNLPEHSRFSAGDGLDNFYGGFAYQRWYAYEQTFQTPCGLWCKGLQCQTGLQYEGVSWTFENDLALIICPYEKAECRLKHEILQSTGQIALQRKCNVHMVEDEYQYENSVEHILKLYDDEILRKKISFRLQKHNRVCEKHMYFNKETQEWEMRYDPGDCARIRCTGYCPVLGRELDKKKGNVFYDVREFGRDYSLDGTLFEGQRFTVVKKGKHVFERTVSMDICKRYVQLCKNDLVQFVKLNQYHDKLFFAKWYGRDYSVEITNIRAAQREGRDLLQDLEDIRAGITVVHESDVQKRASEEKKERRKSAREKKIRKLEGKILETGYGSLEPHSLDRVHADKWLGMERIRELEEMREKKQLEEKNSPIQLSLFGLMD
;
A
#
# COMPACT_ATOMS: atom_id res chain seq x y z
N MET A 1 51.02 -25.02 3.61
CA MET A 1 49.60 -25.19 3.95
C MET A 1 49.04 -23.80 4.04
N ASP A 2 48.31 -23.39 3.02
CA ASP A 2 47.26 -22.38 3.06
C ASP A 2 46.66 -22.35 1.66
N GLU A 3 45.55 -23.08 1.52
CA GLU A 3 44.78 -23.25 0.31
C GLU A 3 44.16 -21.92 -0.09
N LYS A 4 44.53 -21.44 -1.28
CA LYS A 4 43.78 -20.41 -1.99
C LYS A 4 42.41 -20.97 -2.33
N ASN A 5 41.43 -20.58 -1.53
CA ASN A 5 40.01 -20.78 -1.78
C ASN A 5 39.63 -20.06 -3.08
N THR A 6 39.74 -20.80 -4.19
CA THR A 6 39.29 -20.38 -5.50
C THR A 6 37.83 -20.82 -5.53
N LEU A 7 36.91 -19.87 -5.28
CA LEU A 7 35.50 -20.09 -5.59
C LEU A 7 35.41 -20.31 -7.09
N GLU A 8 35.44 -21.59 -7.50
CA GLU A 8 34.79 -22.02 -8.72
C GLU A 8 33.36 -21.53 -8.64
N MET A 9 33.03 -20.56 -9.51
CA MET A 9 31.66 -20.21 -9.83
C MET A 9 31.05 -21.39 -10.58
N SER A 10 30.72 -22.42 -9.81
CA SER A 10 29.93 -23.56 -10.24
C SER A 10 28.64 -23.05 -10.87
N GLU A 11 28.56 -23.26 -12.18
CA GLU A 11 27.38 -23.51 -12.99
C GLU A 11 26.04 -22.99 -12.44
N ARG A 12 25.51 -21.96 -13.12
CA ARG A 12 24.18 -21.41 -12.89
C ARG A 12 23.12 -22.52 -13.07
N PRO A 13 22.24 -22.76 -12.09
CA PRO A 13 21.37 -23.93 -12.05
C PRO A 13 20.06 -23.75 -12.85
N TYR A 14 20.04 -22.89 -13.86
CA TYR A 14 18.85 -22.61 -14.69
C TYR A 14 19.16 -22.85 -16.17
N ARG A 15 19.52 -24.10 -16.50
CA ARG A 15 19.75 -24.54 -17.88
C ARG A 15 18.80 -25.68 -18.27
N ASP A 16 17.57 -25.63 -17.79
CA ASP A 16 16.52 -26.62 -18.12
C ASP A 16 15.37 -25.98 -18.92
N ALA A 17 15.71 -25.42 -20.08
CA ALA A 17 14.79 -25.34 -21.22
C ALA A 17 15.58 -25.70 -22.48
N PRO A 18 15.52 -26.95 -22.98
CA PRO A 18 16.30 -27.36 -24.13
C PRO A 18 15.49 -27.09 -25.40
N GLY A 19 15.88 -26.06 -26.15
CA GLY A 19 15.47 -25.90 -27.55
C GLY A 19 14.71 -24.62 -27.87
N TYR A 20 14.78 -24.24 -29.14
CA TYR A 20 14.03 -23.14 -29.71
C TYR A 20 12.52 -23.32 -29.53
N ASN A 21 11.79 -22.22 -29.31
CA ASN A 21 10.33 -22.23 -29.30
C ASN A 21 9.77 -22.65 -30.67
N LEU A 22 8.51 -23.09 -30.73
CA LEU A 22 7.94 -23.64 -31.98
C LEU A 22 7.94 -22.62 -33.13
N LEU A 23 7.68 -21.35 -32.84
CA LEU A 23 7.80 -20.24 -33.80
C LEU A 23 9.21 -20.17 -34.40
N THR A 24 10.24 -20.26 -33.56
CA THR A 24 11.63 -20.15 -33.97
C THR A 24 12.05 -21.36 -34.79
N GLN A 25 11.63 -22.57 -34.40
CA GLN A 25 11.87 -23.77 -35.20
C GLN A 25 11.26 -23.63 -36.61
N ARG A 26 10.03 -23.11 -36.70
CA ARG A 26 9.35 -22.87 -37.99
C ARG A 26 10.09 -21.83 -38.84
N LEU A 27 10.42 -20.68 -38.27
CA LEU A 27 11.09 -19.59 -38.99
C LEU A 27 12.50 -20.00 -39.46
N LEU A 28 13.24 -20.78 -38.66
CA LEU A 28 14.52 -21.34 -39.08
C LEU A 28 14.37 -22.33 -40.23
N ALA A 29 13.32 -23.17 -40.22
CA ALA A 29 13.02 -24.09 -41.32
C ALA A 29 12.62 -23.36 -42.62
N GLU A 30 12.01 -22.19 -42.50
CA GLU A 30 11.69 -21.29 -43.62
C GLU A 30 12.92 -20.50 -44.12
N GLY A 31 14.06 -20.57 -43.42
CA GLY A 31 15.32 -19.93 -43.81
C GLY A 31 15.56 -18.54 -43.22
N TYR A 32 14.76 -18.10 -42.25
CA TYR A 32 15.00 -16.85 -41.52
C TYR A 32 16.17 -16.99 -40.55
N THR A 33 16.85 -15.87 -40.28
CA THR A 33 18.02 -15.80 -39.39
C THR A 33 17.87 -14.67 -38.37
N ALA A 34 18.74 -14.62 -37.37
CA ALA A 34 18.74 -13.54 -36.39
C ALA A 34 18.96 -12.14 -37.01
N GLU A 35 19.54 -12.10 -38.21
CA GLU A 35 19.82 -10.87 -38.96
C GLU A 35 18.72 -10.52 -39.97
N ASN A 36 17.93 -11.52 -40.40
CA ASN A 36 16.85 -11.35 -41.36
C ASN A 36 15.63 -12.17 -40.94
N TYR A 37 14.63 -11.50 -40.38
CA TYR A 37 13.41 -12.10 -39.86
C TYR A 37 12.18 -11.26 -40.19
N PRO A 38 10.97 -11.83 -40.16
CA PRO A 38 9.75 -11.11 -40.52
C PRO A 38 9.44 -9.91 -39.62
N TYR A 39 8.79 -8.88 -40.17
CA TYR A 39 8.44 -7.66 -39.42
C TYR A 39 7.47 -7.87 -38.24
N TYR A 40 6.72 -8.97 -38.25
CA TYR A 40 5.75 -9.32 -37.22
C TYR A 40 6.35 -10.05 -36.02
N VAL A 41 7.64 -10.39 -36.06
CA VAL A 41 8.40 -10.93 -34.92
C VAL A 41 9.48 -9.95 -34.47
N ASN A 42 9.97 -10.13 -33.26
CA ASN A 42 11.11 -9.41 -32.75
C ASN A 42 12.10 -10.35 -32.07
N LEU A 43 13.32 -9.84 -31.87
CA LEU A 43 14.31 -10.45 -31.01
C LEU A 43 14.38 -9.66 -29.70
N PRO A 44 13.97 -10.25 -28.57
CA PRO A 44 13.98 -9.56 -27.28
C PRO A 44 15.41 -9.38 -26.76
N GLU A 45 16.08 -8.31 -27.18
CA GLU A 45 17.49 -7.99 -26.90
C GLU A 45 17.85 -8.03 -25.41
N HIS A 46 16.97 -7.52 -24.55
CA HIS A 46 17.18 -7.49 -23.10
C HIS A 46 17.13 -8.85 -22.41
N SER A 47 16.80 -9.92 -23.14
CA SER A 47 16.63 -11.27 -22.60
C SER A 47 17.64 -12.29 -23.13
N ARG A 48 18.65 -11.82 -23.87
CA ARG A 48 19.73 -12.66 -24.42
C ARG A 48 20.68 -13.13 -23.33
N PHE A 49 21.08 -14.40 -23.38
CA PHE A 49 22.08 -14.96 -22.50
C PHE A 49 23.51 -14.75 -23.02
N SER A 50 23.66 -14.73 -24.35
CA SER A 50 24.94 -14.64 -25.05
C SER A 50 24.95 -13.45 -26.02
N ALA A 51 26.04 -12.68 -26.04
CA ALA A 51 26.14 -11.50 -26.92
C ALA A 51 26.30 -11.85 -28.41
N GLY A 52 26.74 -13.09 -28.72
CA GLY A 52 27.03 -13.55 -30.08
C GLY A 52 25.94 -14.40 -30.73
N ASP A 53 24.94 -14.86 -29.97
CA ASP A 53 23.80 -15.61 -30.49
C ASP A 53 22.51 -14.85 -30.19
N GLY A 54 21.94 -14.23 -31.24
CA GLY A 54 20.74 -13.42 -31.11
C GLY A 54 19.49 -14.21 -30.72
N LEU A 55 19.50 -15.53 -30.92
CA LEU A 55 18.38 -16.44 -30.65
C LEU A 55 18.49 -17.14 -29.29
N ASP A 56 19.66 -17.10 -28.65
CA ASP A 56 19.89 -17.60 -27.30
C ASP A 56 19.32 -16.62 -26.26
N ASN A 57 18.02 -16.74 -25.98
CA ASN A 57 17.30 -15.87 -25.05
C ASN A 57 16.23 -16.60 -24.23
N PHE A 58 15.75 -15.92 -23.18
CA PHE A 58 14.75 -16.47 -22.25
C PHE A 58 13.46 -16.98 -22.91
N TYR A 59 13.07 -16.42 -24.05
CA TYR A 59 11.84 -16.79 -24.77
C TYR A 59 12.05 -17.94 -25.76
N GLY A 60 13.28 -18.44 -25.91
CA GLY A 60 13.61 -19.52 -26.84
C GLY A 60 13.70 -19.09 -28.30
N GLY A 61 14.08 -17.83 -28.58
CA GLY A 61 14.33 -17.34 -29.95
C GLY A 61 13.48 -16.12 -30.33
N PHE A 62 12.85 -16.17 -31.49
CA PHE A 62 11.91 -15.15 -31.95
C PHE A 62 10.66 -15.10 -31.07
N ALA A 63 10.15 -13.89 -30.84
CA ALA A 63 8.88 -13.67 -30.17
C ALA A 63 7.95 -12.86 -31.08
N TYR A 64 6.64 -13.08 -30.97
CA TYR A 64 5.68 -12.29 -31.74
C TYR A 64 5.67 -10.84 -31.24
N GLN A 65 5.53 -9.91 -32.17
CA GLN A 65 5.15 -8.55 -31.81
C GLN A 65 3.74 -8.57 -31.19
N ARG A 66 3.56 -7.84 -30.08
CA ARG A 66 2.28 -7.83 -29.34
C ARG A 66 1.09 -7.47 -30.22
N TRP A 67 1.23 -6.45 -31.06
CA TRP A 67 0.15 -6.00 -31.95
C TRP A 67 -0.27 -7.13 -32.91
N TYR A 68 0.70 -7.87 -33.46
CA TYR A 68 0.43 -8.95 -34.39
C TYR A 68 -0.30 -10.09 -33.69
N ALA A 69 0.24 -10.56 -32.56
CA ALA A 69 -0.38 -11.62 -31.77
C ALA A 69 -1.81 -11.26 -31.33
N TYR A 70 -2.09 -10.01 -31.00
CA TYR A 70 -3.41 -9.57 -30.55
C TYR A 70 -4.46 -9.52 -31.66
N GLU A 71 -4.06 -9.26 -32.90
CA GLU A 71 -4.95 -9.25 -34.06
C GLU A 71 -5.31 -10.67 -34.53
N GLN A 72 -4.41 -11.63 -34.29
CA GLN A 72 -4.62 -13.03 -34.67
C GLN A 72 -5.85 -13.65 -34.02
N THR A 73 -6.38 -14.64 -34.73
CA THR A 73 -7.50 -15.46 -34.29
C THR A 73 -6.98 -16.71 -33.60
N PHE A 74 -7.61 -17.06 -32.49
CA PHE A 74 -7.31 -18.26 -31.73
C PHE A 74 -8.57 -19.09 -31.53
N GLN A 75 -8.37 -20.39 -31.34
CA GLN A 75 -9.43 -21.33 -31.05
C GLN A 75 -9.09 -22.17 -29.82
N THR A 76 -10.10 -22.35 -28.97
CA THR A 76 -10.03 -23.30 -27.84
C THR A 76 -10.23 -24.74 -28.35
N PRO A 77 -9.74 -25.77 -27.63
CA PRO A 77 -10.00 -27.17 -27.94
C PRO A 77 -11.47 -27.56 -28.09
N CYS A 78 -12.38 -26.79 -27.48
CA CYS A 78 -13.83 -26.99 -27.60
C CYS A 78 -14.49 -26.26 -28.78
N GLY A 79 -13.69 -25.60 -29.64
CA GLY A 79 -14.17 -24.92 -30.86
C GLY A 79 -14.63 -23.47 -30.66
N LEU A 80 -14.49 -22.89 -29.47
CA LEU A 80 -14.76 -21.47 -29.25
C LEU A 80 -13.65 -20.60 -29.81
N TRP A 81 -14.05 -19.54 -30.50
CA TRP A 81 -13.15 -18.52 -31.06
C TRP A 81 -12.78 -17.48 -30.01
N CYS A 82 -11.58 -16.93 -30.08
CA CYS A 82 -11.16 -15.77 -29.28
C CYS A 82 -10.10 -14.94 -30.00
N LYS A 83 -10.04 -13.64 -29.69
CA LYS A 83 -8.97 -12.76 -30.17
C LYS A 83 -7.74 -12.85 -29.27
N GLY A 84 -6.55 -12.73 -29.88
CA GLY A 84 -5.29 -12.77 -29.15
C GLY A 84 -5.16 -11.75 -28.03
N LEU A 85 -5.85 -10.60 -28.16
CA LEU A 85 -5.92 -9.58 -27.10
C LEU A 85 -6.51 -10.11 -25.78
N GLN A 86 -7.41 -11.09 -25.83
CA GLN A 86 -8.02 -11.72 -24.64
C GLN A 86 -7.17 -12.88 -24.09
N CYS A 87 -6.17 -13.31 -24.84
CA CYS A 87 -5.27 -14.39 -24.46
C CYS A 87 -4.13 -13.90 -23.57
N GLN A 88 -3.64 -14.79 -22.72
CA GLN A 88 -2.54 -14.61 -21.79
C GLN A 88 -1.34 -15.41 -22.29
N THR A 89 -0.16 -14.81 -22.15
CA THR A 89 1.14 -15.39 -22.52
C THR A 89 2.16 -15.16 -21.40
N GLY A 90 3.24 -15.92 -21.40
CA GLY A 90 4.39 -15.71 -20.49
C GLY A 90 4.29 -16.46 -19.16
N LEU A 91 3.50 -17.54 -19.11
CA LEU A 91 3.48 -18.43 -17.95
C LEU A 91 4.36 -19.66 -18.24
N GLN A 92 5.23 -20.02 -17.30
CA GLN A 92 5.94 -21.29 -17.31
C GLN A 92 5.47 -22.11 -16.11
N TYR A 93 4.96 -23.32 -16.36
CA TYR A 93 4.41 -24.19 -15.32
C TYR A 93 4.58 -25.66 -15.68
N GLU A 94 5.06 -26.47 -14.73
CA GLU A 94 5.33 -27.92 -14.91
C GLU A 94 6.17 -28.22 -16.18
N GLY A 95 7.20 -27.41 -16.43
CA GLY A 95 8.07 -27.56 -17.61
C GLY A 95 7.46 -27.11 -18.94
N VAL A 96 6.19 -26.70 -18.97
CA VAL A 96 5.51 -26.18 -20.17
C VAL A 96 5.53 -24.66 -20.20
N SER A 97 5.92 -24.11 -21.35
CA SER A 97 5.90 -22.67 -21.62
C SER A 97 4.61 -22.29 -22.36
N TRP A 98 3.70 -21.66 -21.63
CA TRP A 98 2.40 -21.20 -22.10
C TRP A 98 2.53 -19.83 -22.76
N THR A 99 2.87 -19.85 -24.04
CA THR A 99 3.13 -18.64 -24.82
C THR A 99 2.50 -18.72 -26.21
N PHE A 100 2.38 -17.57 -26.87
CA PHE A 100 1.94 -17.51 -28.27
C PHE A 100 2.91 -18.24 -29.19
N GLU A 101 4.21 -18.13 -28.90
CA GLU A 101 5.30 -18.71 -29.69
C GLU A 101 5.31 -20.24 -29.68
N ASN A 102 4.75 -20.85 -28.63
CA ASN A 102 4.61 -22.29 -28.49
C ASN A 102 3.19 -22.79 -28.80
N ASP A 103 2.33 -21.93 -29.38
CA ASP A 103 0.95 -22.27 -29.71
C ASP A 103 0.15 -22.83 -28.51
N LEU A 104 0.47 -22.33 -27.31
CA LEU A 104 -0.11 -22.76 -26.04
C LEU A 104 -0.46 -21.55 -25.18
N ALA A 105 -0.99 -20.49 -25.81
CA ALA A 105 -1.50 -19.35 -25.08
C ALA A 105 -2.71 -19.77 -24.22
N LEU A 106 -3.04 -18.95 -23.22
CA LEU A 106 -4.08 -19.26 -22.25
C LEU A 106 -5.24 -18.27 -22.34
N ILE A 107 -6.47 -18.76 -22.15
CA ILE A 107 -7.64 -17.90 -21.96
C ILE A 107 -8.40 -18.32 -20.71
N ILE A 108 -9.12 -17.38 -20.09
CA ILE A 108 -10.06 -17.72 -19.01
C ILE A 108 -11.31 -18.32 -19.64
N CYS A 109 -11.64 -19.56 -19.24
CA CYS A 109 -12.80 -20.26 -19.79
C CYS A 109 -14.10 -19.56 -19.34
N PRO A 110 -15.02 -19.19 -20.25
CA PRO A 110 -16.25 -18.49 -19.90
C PRO A 110 -17.19 -19.33 -19.02
N TYR A 111 -17.07 -20.66 -19.08
CA TYR A 111 -17.88 -21.59 -18.27
C TYR A 111 -17.26 -21.89 -16.90
N GLU A 112 -16.04 -21.43 -16.62
CA GLU A 112 -15.29 -21.65 -15.38
C GLU A 112 -15.22 -23.13 -14.91
N LYS A 113 -15.37 -24.10 -15.82
CA LYS A 113 -15.34 -25.55 -15.50
C LYS A 113 -13.93 -25.98 -15.10
N ALA A 114 -13.77 -26.41 -13.84
CA ALA A 114 -12.50 -26.94 -13.34
C ALA A 114 -12.12 -28.27 -14.03
N GLU A 115 -13.06 -29.20 -14.13
CA GLU A 115 -12.85 -30.52 -14.73
C GLU A 115 -13.31 -30.54 -16.21
N CYS A 116 -12.49 -29.99 -17.11
CA CYS A 116 -12.75 -30.08 -18.54
C CYS A 116 -11.73 -30.99 -19.21
N ARG A 117 -12.19 -32.15 -19.71
CA ARG A 117 -11.34 -33.16 -20.38
C ARG A 117 -10.69 -32.66 -21.69
N LEU A 118 -11.21 -31.58 -22.25
CA LEU A 118 -10.70 -30.96 -23.48
C LEU A 118 -9.52 -30.01 -23.23
N LYS A 119 -9.28 -29.61 -21.97
CA LYS A 119 -8.13 -28.77 -21.62
C LYS A 119 -6.86 -29.60 -21.62
N HIS A 120 -5.72 -28.96 -21.75
CA HIS A 120 -4.43 -29.61 -21.54
C HIS A 120 -4.35 -30.27 -20.15
N GLU A 121 -3.80 -31.49 -20.08
CA GLU A 121 -3.80 -32.37 -18.88
C GLU A 121 -3.25 -31.67 -17.63
N ILE A 122 -2.13 -30.95 -17.77
CA ILE A 122 -1.52 -30.16 -16.69
C ILE A 122 -2.51 -29.16 -16.06
N LEU A 123 -3.36 -28.51 -16.86
CA LEU A 123 -4.35 -27.55 -16.33
C LEU A 123 -5.51 -28.26 -15.62
N GLN A 124 -5.76 -29.53 -15.91
CA GLN A 124 -6.79 -30.36 -15.26
C GLN A 124 -6.33 -30.84 -13.88
N SER A 125 -5.08 -31.29 -13.77
CA SER A 125 -4.52 -31.90 -12.54
C SER A 125 -4.04 -30.87 -11.50
N THR A 126 -4.09 -29.58 -11.83
CA THR A 126 -3.53 -28.53 -10.99
C THR A 126 -4.43 -28.20 -9.80
N GLY A 127 -3.88 -28.23 -8.58
CA GLY A 127 -4.56 -27.77 -7.36
C GLY A 127 -4.67 -26.23 -7.21
N GLN A 128 -4.03 -25.47 -8.11
CA GLN A 128 -4.09 -24.01 -8.11
C GLN A 128 -5.37 -23.51 -8.79
N ILE A 129 -6.24 -22.87 -8.01
CA ILE A 129 -7.52 -22.30 -8.46
C ILE A 129 -7.36 -21.36 -9.67
N ALA A 130 -6.27 -20.60 -9.71
CA ALA A 130 -5.98 -19.64 -10.79
C ALA A 130 -5.71 -20.30 -12.15
N LEU A 131 -5.23 -21.54 -12.17
CA LEU A 131 -4.93 -22.29 -13.41
C LEU A 131 -6.09 -23.19 -13.83
N GLN A 132 -6.88 -23.70 -12.87
CA GLN A 132 -8.06 -24.53 -13.15
C GLN A 132 -9.08 -23.84 -14.08
N ARG A 133 -9.24 -22.52 -13.97
CA ARG A 133 -10.18 -21.75 -14.80
C ARG A 133 -9.63 -21.43 -16.19
N LYS A 134 -8.34 -21.67 -16.44
CA LYS A 134 -7.72 -21.38 -17.74
C LYS A 134 -7.91 -22.53 -18.73
N CYS A 135 -7.83 -22.22 -20.01
CA CYS A 135 -7.86 -23.16 -21.13
C CYS A 135 -6.73 -22.79 -22.09
N ASN A 136 -6.09 -23.80 -22.69
CA ASN A 136 -5.16 -23.59 -23.79
C ASN A 136 -5.91 -23.15 -25.04
N VAL A 137 -5.25 -22.34 -25.87
CA VAL A 137 -5.75 -21.91 -27.16
C VAL A 137 -4.64 -21.99 -28.20
N HIS A 138 -5.06 -22.26 -29.44
CA HIS A 138 -4.20 -22.43 -30.60
C HIS A 138 -4.49 -21.33 -31.62
N MET A 139 -3.46 -20.82 -32.28
CA MET A 139 -3.58 -19.82 -33.33
C MET A 139 -4.13 -20.48 -34.60
N VAL A 140 -5.10 -19.86 -35.25
CA VAL A 140 -5.77 -20.39 -36.46
C VAL A 140 -5.78 -19.32 -37.54
N GLU A 141 -5.61 -19.74 -38.79
CA GLU A 141 -5.61 -18.86 -39.97
C GLU A 141 -7.02 -18.40 -40.39
N ASP A 142 -8.06 -19.06 -39.88
CA ASP A 142 -9.45 -18.77 -40.20
C ASP A 142 -9.91 -17.39 -39.70
N GLU A 143 -10.88 -16.82 -40.42
CA GLU A 143 -11.51 -15.56 -40.01
C GLU A 143 -12.29 -15.71 -38.70
N TYR A 144 -12.09 -14.77 -37.78
CA TYR A 144 -12.74 -14.78 -36.47
C TYR A 144 -14.26 -14.68 -36.57
N GLN A 145 -14.96 -15.62 -35.93
CA GLN A 145 -16.42 -15.63 -35.85
C GLN A 145 -16.90 -15.20 -34.46
N TYR A 146 -17.62 -14.09 -34.39
CA TYR A 146 -18.11 -13.55 -33.12
C TYR A 146 -19.21 -14.41 -32.49
N GLU A 147 -20.15 -14.96 -33.25
CA GLU A 147 -21.34 -15.63 -32.69
C GLU A 147 -21.01 -16.87 -31.84
N ASN A 148 -19.90 -17.55 -32.14
CA ASN A 148 -19.40 -18.71 -31.38
C ASN A 148 -18.08 -18.39 -30.64
N SER A 149 -17.91 -17.14 -30.22
CA SER A 149 -16.72 -16.69 -29.53
C SER A 149 -16.88 -16.65 -28.00
N VAL A 150 -15.75 -16.67 -27.31
CA VAL A 150 -15.70 -16.42 -25.87
C VAL A 150 -16.25 -15.04 -25.54
N GLU A 151 -15.96 -14.04 -26.36
CA GLU A 151 -16.41 -12.66 -26.16
C GLU A 151 -17.94 -12.52 -26.28
N HIS A 152 -18.57 -13.27 -27.19
CA HIS A 152 -20.03 -13.28 -27.32
C HIS A 152 -20.70 -13.93 -26.11
N ILE A 153 -20.18 -15.07 -25.63
CA ILE A 153 -20.71 -15.74 -24.44
C ILE A 153 -20.59 -14.83 -23.21
N LEU A 154 -19.43 -14.20 -23.01
CA LEU A 154 -19.24 -13.27 -21.90
C LEU A 154 -20.20 -12.07 -21.98
N LYS A 155 -20.44 -11.55 -23.19
CA LYS A 155 -21.42 -10.47 -23.39
C LYS A 155 -22.85 -10.90 -23.05
N LEU A 156 -23.27 -12.08 -23.47
CA LEU A 156 -24.60 -12.61 -23.12
C LEU A 156 -24.77 -12.75 -21.61
N TYR A 157 -23.72 -13.21 -20.92
CA TYR A 157 -23.71 -13.33 -19.47
C TYR A 157 -23.75 -11.96 -18.77
N ASP A 158 -23.00 -10.97 -19.26
CA ASP A 158 -23.05 -9.59 -18.76
C ASP A 158 -24.45 -8.97 -18.97
N ASP A 159 -25.07 -9.21 -20.12
CA ASP A 159 -26.44 -8.78 -20.41
C ASP A 159 -27.46 -9.43 -19.45
N GLU A 160 -27.29 -10.71 -19.12
CA GLU A 160 -28.12 -11.39 -18.12
C GLU A 160 -27.94 -10.77 -16.73
N ILE A 161 -26.69 -10.51 -16.32
CA ILE A 161 -26.37 -9.82 -15.07
C ILE A 161 -27.05 -8.45 -15.02
N LEU A 162 -27.04 -7.69 -16.11
CA LEU A 162 -27.71 -6.38 -16.22
C LEU A 162 -29.23 -6.52 -16.12
N ARG A 163 -29.85 -7.53 -16.74
CA ARG A 163 -31.30 -7.80 -16.59
C ARG A 163 -31.66 -8.14 -15.15
N LYS A 164 -30.86 -8.97 -14.48
CA LYS A 164 -31.03 -9.28 -13.05
C LYS A 164 -30.88 -8.03 -12.19
N LYS A 165 -29.95 -7.13 -12.53
CA LYS A 165 -29.76 -5.84 -11.84
C LYS A 165 -30.99 -4.97 -11.91
N ILE A 166 -31.61 -4.85 -13.10
CA ILE A 166 -32.84 -4.08 -13.29
C ILE A 166 -33.98 -4.68 -12.47
N SER A 167 -34.13 -6.01 -12.51
CA SER A 167 -35.15 -6.73 -11.73
C SER A 167 -34.97 -6.50 -10.22
N PHE A 168 -33.74 -6.56 -9.72
CA PHE A 168 -33.41 -6.29 -8.32
C PHE A 168 -33.75 -4.85 -7.90
N ARG A 169 -33.47 -3.85 -8.76
CA ARG A 169 -33.84 -2.46 -8.50
C ARG A 169 -35.34 -2.27 -8.37
N LEU A 170 -36.11 -2.91 -9.25
CA LEU A 170 -37.58 -2.87 -9.21
C LEU A 170 -38.12 -3.50 -7.92
N GLN A 171 -37.61 -4.68 -7.53
CA GLN A 171 -37.99 -5.35 -6.28
C GLN A 171 -37.74 -4.49 -5.02
N LYS A 172 -36.69 -3.66 -5.03
CA LYS A 172 -36.35 -2.75 -3.92
C LYS A 172 -36.92 -1.34 -4.09
N HIS A 173 -37.91 -1.15 -4.98
CA HIS A 173 -38.54 0.14 -5.24
C HIS A 173 -37.53 1.28 -5.54
N ASN A 174 -36.49 0.98 -6.33
CA ASN A 174 -35.39 1.89 -6.66
C ASN A 174 -34.59 2.44 -5.46
N ARG A 175 -34.73 1.87 -4.26
CA ARG A 175 -33.93 2.22 -3.08
C ARG A 175 -32.60 1.46 -3.02
N VAL A 176 -31.89 1.45 -4.14
CA VAL A 176 -30.64 0.69 -4.31
C VAL A 176 -29.49 1.65 -4.56
N CYS A 177 -28.42 1.50 -3.80
CA CYS A 177 -27.18 2.25 -4.02
C CYS A 177 -26.18 1.39 -4.79
N GLU A 178 -25.75 1.87 -5.96
CA GLU A 178 -24.81 1.15 -6.83
C GLU A 178 -23.49 0.82 -6.14
N LYS A 179 -23.03 1.69 -5.24
CA LYS A 179 -21.77 1.50 -4.49
C LYS A 179 -21.83 0.39 -3.45
N HIS A 180 -23.02 0.03 -3.01
CA HIS A 180 -23.26 -0.99 -1.97
C HIS A 180 -23.85 -2.28 -2.55
N MET A 181 -23.93 -2.35 -3.87
CA MET A 181 -24.55 -3.43 -4.59
C MET A 181 -23.45 -4.21 -5.30
N TYR A 182 -23.46 -5.53 -5.12
CA TYR A 182 -22.51 -6.43 -5.75
C TYR A 182 -23.24 -7.65 -6.30
N PHE A 183 -22.70 -8.21 -7.37
CA PHE A 183 -23.21 -9.46 -7.93
C PHE A 183 -22.47 -10.61 -7.29
N ASN A 184 -23.20 -11.51 -6.64
CA ASN A 184 -22.64 -12.72 -6.08
C ASN A 184 -22.58 -13.78 -7.17
N LYS A 185 -21.35 -14.14 -7.59
CA LYS A 185 -21.12 -15.11 -8.67
C LYS A 185 -21.57 -16.53 -8.30
N GLU A 186 -21.59 -16.88 -7.01
CA GLU A 186 -21.96 -18.22 -6.56
C GLU A 186 -23.47 -18.41 -6.55
N THR A 187 -24.21 -17.42 -6.02
CA THR A 187 -25.68 -17.46 -5.97
C THR A 187 -26.33 -16.99 -7.27
N GLN A 188 -25.56 -16.37 -8.18
CA GLN A 188 -26.05 -15.75 -9.42
C GLN A 188 -27.08 -14.63 -9.19
N GLU A 189 -27.03 -13.99 -8.02
CA GLU A 189 -27.97 -12.96 -7.59
C GLU A 189 -27.28 -11.64 -7.24
N TRP A 190 -28.02 -10.55 -7.36
CA TRP A 190 -27.60 -9.24 -6.89
C TRP A 190 -27.90 -9.10 -5.41
N GLU A 191 -26.89 -8.74 -4.63
CA GLU A 191 -27.02 -8.46 -3.21
C GLU A 191 -26.69 -6.99 -2.94
N MET A 192 -27.27 -6.45 -1.87
CA MET A 192 -26.96 -5.10 -1.39
C MET A 192 -26.63 -5.15 0.10
N ARG A 193 -25.40 -4.78 0.45
CA ARG A 193 -24.97 -4.62 1.84
C ARG A 193 -24.69 -3.16 2.09
N TYR A 194 -25.63 -2.49 2.75
CA TYR A 194 -25.48 -1.09 3.10
C TYR A 194 -24.51 -0.93 4.28
N ASP A 195 -23.37 -0.30 4.02
CA ASP A 195 -22.37 0.03 5.04
C ASP A 195 -22.20 1.56 5.14
N PRO A 196 -22.69 2.17 6.23
CA PRO A 196 -22.48 3.60 6.49
C PRO A 196 -21.01 4.04 6.58
N GLY A 197 -20.09 3.15 6.98
CA GLY A 197 -18.65 3.44 7.06
C GLY A 197 -18.04 3.69 5.68
N ASP A 198 -18.46 2.89 4.70
CA ASP A 198 -18.12 3.07 3.29
C ASP A 198 -18.73 4.34 2.71
N CYS A 199 -19.99 4.64 3.03
CA CYS A 199 -20.61 5.92 2.68
C CYS A 199 -19.80 7.12 3.19
N ALA A 200 -19.26 7.04 4.41
CA ALA A 200 -18.40 8.06 5.01
C ALA A 200 -17.05 8.18 4.29
N ARG A 201 -16.40 7.05 3.97
CA ARG A 201 -15.14 7.01 3.22
C ARG A 201 -15.26 7.59 1.81
N ILE A 202 -16.35 7.25 1.12
CA ILE A 202 -16.65 7.73 -0.24
C ILE A 202 -17.15 9.19 -0.24
N ARG A 203 -17.49 9.74 0.93
CA ARG A 203 -17.99 11.11 1.13
C ARG A 203 -19.28 11.35 0.35
N CYS A 204 -20.26 10.47 0.52
CA CYS A 204 -21.56 10.64 -0.12
C CYS A 204 -22.23 11.95 0.33
N THR A 205 -22.69 12.73 -0.64
CA THR A 205 -23.40 14.00 -0.46
C THR A 205 -24.63 14.05 -1.37
N GLY A 206 -25.63 14.85 -1.02
CA GLY A 206 -26.86 14.99 -1.80
C GLY A 206 -27.86 13.87 -1.52
N TYR A 207 -28.49 13.34 -2.57
CA TYR A 207 -29.53 12.31 -2.46
C TYR A 207 -28.95 10.94 -2.13
N CYS A 208 -29.49 10.27 -1.11
CA CYS A 208 -29.13 8.90 -0.78
C CYS A 208 -30.23 7.93 -1.28
N PRO A 209 -29.94 7.08 -2.28
CA PRO A 209 -30.92 6.11 -2.80
C PRO A 209 -31.44 5.14 -1.73
N VAL A 210 -30.59 4.72 -0.79
CA VAL A 210 -30.98 3.78 0.28
C VAL A 210 -31.95 4.42 1.27
N LEU A 211 -31.70 5.67 1.65
CA LEU A 211 -32.55 6.40 2.58
C LEU A 211 -33.79 6.99 1.90
N GLY A 212 -33.78 7.13 0.57
CA GLY A 212 -34.87 7.70 -0.20
C GLY A 212 -35.07 9.20 0.03
N ARG A 213 -34.04 9.91 0.51
CA ARG A 213 -34.08 11.35 0.81
C ARG A 213 -32.71 12.00 0.64
N GLU A 214 -32.71 13.33 0.59
CA GLU A 214 -31.48 14.12 0.69
C GLU A 214 -30.83 13.98 2.06
N LEU A 215 -29.51 13.84 2.07
CA LEU A 215 -28.71 13.78 3.28
C LEU A 215 -28.67 15.15 3.97
N ASP A 216 -28.69 15.12 5.30
CA ASP A 216 -28.53 16.32 6.13
C ASP A 216 -27.29 17.14 5.71
N LYS A 217 -27.49 18.44 5.47
CA LYS A 217 -26.40 19.40 5.20
C LYS A 217 -25.47 19.59 6.41
N LYS A 218 -25.97 19.31 7.61
CA LYS A 218 -25.19 19.37 8.85
C LYS A 218 -24.17 18.23 8.85
N LYS A 219 -22.91 18.60 9.04
CA LYS A 219 -21.79 17.65 9.16
C LYS A 219 -21.44 17.42 10.62
N GLY A 220 -21.03 16.21 10.95
CA GLY A 220 -20.57 15.79 12.26
C GLY A 220 -19.69 14.55 12.17
N ASN A 221 -19.55 13.85 13.28
CA ASN A 221 -18.77 12.63 13.39
C ASN A 221 -19.42 11.66 14.38
N VAL A 222 -18.94 10.43 14.38
CA VAL A 222 -19.25 9.45 15.42
C VAL A 222 -18.15 9.49 16.45
N PHE A 223 -18.52 9.80 17.68
CA PHE A 223 -17.64 9.84 18.83
C PHE A 223 -17.84 8.60 19.70
N TYR A 224 -16.77 8.12 20.30
CA TYR A 224 -16.77 6.99 21.23
C TYR A 224 -15.70 7.19 22.29
N ASP A 225 -15.93 6.58 23.45
CA ASP A 225 -15.02 6.65 24.60
C ASP A 225 -14.41 5.27 24.82
N VAL A 226 -13.11 5.22 25.11
CA VAL A 226 -12.38 3.96 25.35
C VAL A 226 -11.99 3.87 26.81
N ARG A 227 -12.50 2.85 27.49
CA ARG A 227 -12.17 2.52 28.87
C ARG A 227 -11.16 1.37 28.88
N GLU A 228 -9.97 1.63 29.38
CA GLU A 228 -8.91 0.65 29.62
C GLU A 228 -8.86 0.38 31.12
N PHE A 229 -8.87 -0.88 31.52
CA PHE A 229 -8.73 -1.26 32.92
C PHE A 229 -7.96 -2.57 33.08
N GLY A 230 -7.30 -2.71 34.22
CA GLY A 230 -6.46 -3.87 34.49
C GLY A 230 -5.59 -3.70 35.73
N ARG A 231 -4.70 -4.65 35.94
CA ARG A 231 -3.59 -4.54 36.91
C ARG A 231 -2.39 -3.89 36.24
N ASP A 232 -1.69 -3.02 36.96
CA ASP A 232 -0.43 -2.47 36.50
C ASP A 232 0.73 -3.42 36.81
N TYR A 233 1.14 -4.21 35.81
CA TYR A 233 2.27 -5.13 35.90
C TYR A 233 3.64 -4.43 35.82
N SER A 234 3.68 -3.11 35.54
CA SER A 234 4.95 -2.37 35.54
C SER A 234 5.46 -2.06 36.96
N LEU A 235 4.56 -2.13 37.94
CA LEU A 235 4.85 -1.89 39.36
C LEU A 235 5.16 -3.19 40.13
N ASP A 236 5.18 -4.34 39.43
CA ASP A 236 5.53 -5.63 40.04
C ASP A 236 6.98 -5.59 40.56
N GLY A 237 7.19 -6.01 41.81
CA GLY A 237 8.47 -5.84 42.50
C GLY A 237 8.68 -4.48 43.18
N THR A 238 7.68 -3.59 43.18
CA THR A 238 7.67 -2.35 43.95
C THR A 238 6.65 -2.40 45.10
N LEU A 239 6.64 -1.38 45.97
CA LEU A 239 5.65 -1.26 47.06
C LEU A 239 4.19 -1.13 46.57
N PHE A 240 3.98 -0.88 45.28
CA PHE A 240 2.65 -0.71 44.67
C PHE A 240 2.24 -1.91 43.81
N GLU A 241 2.88 -3.07 44.02
CA GLU A 241 2.52 -4.29 43.33
C GLU A 241 1.03 -4.62 43.51
N GLY A 242 0.38 -5.03 42.42
CA GLY A 242 -1.05 -5.38 42.44
C GLY A 242 -2.00 -4.20 42.28
N GLN A 243 -1.50 -2.96 42.14
CA GLN A 243 -2.36 -1.80 41.91
C GLN A 243 -3.17 -1.94 40.61
N ARG A 244 -4.46 -1.62 40.68
CA ARG A 244 -5.36 -1.61 39.52
C ARG A 244 -5.50 -0.21 38.98
N PHE A 245 -5.56 -0.10 37.66
CA PHE A 245 -5.82 1.18 36.99
C PHE A 245 -7.12 1.12 36.19
N THR A 246 -7.77 2.27 36.09
CA THR A 246 -8.86 2.51 35.15
C THR A 246 -8.59 3.85 34.46
N VAL A 247 -8.45 3.82 33.14
CA VAL A 247 -8.19 5.01 32.31
C VAL A 247 -9.29 5.11 31.28
N VAL A 248 -9.93 6.28 31.19
CA VAL A 248 -10.95 6.55 30.18
C VAL A 248 -10.43 7.62 29.23
N LYS A 249 -10.29 7.23 27.96
CA LYS A 249 -9.97 8.14 26.86
C LYS A 249 -11.27 8.59 26.20
N LYS A 250 -11.66 9.84 26.43
CA LYS A 250 -12.91 10.41 25.90
C LYS A 250 -12.68 11.13 24.58
N GLY A 251 -13.73 11.15 23.74
CA GLY A 251 -13.77 12.01 22.56
C GLY A 251 -13.06 11.48 21.32
N LYS A 252 -12.75 10.18 21.25
CA LYS A 252 -12.23 9.58 20.02
C LYS A 252 -13.31 9.62 18.94
N HIS A 253 -12.90 9.88 17.71
CA HIS A 253 -13.81 9.92 16.57
C HIS A 253 -13.48 8.82 15.56
N VAL A 254 -14.52 8.27 14.91
CA VAL A 254 -14.37 7.16 13.97
C VAL A 254 -13.80 7.63 12.63
N PHE A 255 -14.33 8.73 12.09
CA PHE A 255 -13.94 9.21 10.76
C PHE A 255 -12.92 10.34 10.86
N GLU A 256 -11.85 10.31 10.07
CA GLU A 256 -10.85 11.38 10.04
C GLU A 256 -11.44 12.76 9.69
N ARG A 257 -12.54 12.77 8.90
CA ARG A 257 -13.21 13.98 8.44
C ARG A 257 -14.68 13.96 8.80
N THR A 258 -15.29 15.15 8.86
CA THR A 258 -16.72 15.29 9.16
C THR A 258 -17.60 14.86 7.99
N VAL A 259 -18.67 14.14 8.30
CA VAL A 259 -19.61 13.50 7.36
C VAL A 259 -21.03 13.97 7.69
N SER A 260 -21.99 13.81 6.77
CA SER A 260 -23.40 14.09 7.05
C SER A 260 -23.87 13.38 8.33
N MET A 261 -24.67 14.08 9.13
CA MET A 261 -25.22 13.56 10.38
C MET A 261 -26.07 12.30 10.18
N ASP A 262 -26.74 12.16 9.05
CA ASP A 262 -27.54 10.97 8.73
C ASP A 262 -26.68 9.72 8.61
N ILE A 263 -25.54 9.82 7.92
CA ILE A 263 -24.57 8.71 7.81
C ILE A 263 -24.02 8.36 9.19
N CYS A 264 -23.68 9.37 10.00
CA CYS A 264 -23.20 9.16 11.36
C CYS A 264 -24.24 8.43 12.23
N LYS A 265 -25.51 8.85 12.19
CA LYS A 265 -26.60 8.19 12.93
C LYS A 265 -26.80 6.74 12.48
N ARG A 266 -26.73 6.47 11.17
CA ARG A 266 -26.85 5.10 10.65
C ARG A 266 -25.66 4.23 11.02
N TYR A 267 -24.45 4.79 11.01
CA TYR A 267 -23.27 4.09 11.48
C TYR A 267 -23.43 3.65 12.94
N VAL A 268 -23.91 4.54 13.80
CA VAL A 268 -24.20 4.19 15.21
C VAL A 268 -25.30 3.14 15.33
N GLN A 269 -26.24 3.02 14.40
CA GLN A 269 -27.29 1.99 14.47
C GLN A 269 -26.82 0.62 13.97
N LEU A 270 -26.06 0.59 12.87
CA LEU A 270 -25.73 -0.65 12.16
C LEU A 270 -24.35 -1.20 12.54
N CYS A 271 -23.37 -0.33 12.79
CA CYS A 271 -21.96 -0.70 12.86
C CYS A 271 -21.38 -0.64 14.29
N LYS A 272 -22.20 -0.73 15.35
CA LYS A 272 -21.69 -0.67 16.74
C LYS A 272 -20.69 -1.79 17.02
N ASN A 273 -21.06 -3.02 16.67
CA ASN A 273 -20.23 -4.19 16.92
C ASN A 273 -18.99 -4.17 16.06
N ASP A 274 -19.12 -3.76 14.80
CA ASP A 274 -18.00 -3.63 13.87
C ASP A 274 -16.99 -2.60 14.38
N LEU A 275 -17.44 -1.46 14.92
CA LEU A 275 -16.56 -0.48 15.55
C LEU A 275 -15.83 -1.06 16.75
N VAL A 276 -16.53 -1.81 17.61
CA VAL A 276 -15.94 -2.44 18.80
C VAL A 276 -14.84 -3.42 18.39
N GLN A 277 -15.12 -4.27 17.40
CA GLN A 277 -14.16 -5.24 16.88
C GLN A 277 -13.00 -4.54 16.19
N PHE A 278 -13.26 -3.55 15.35
CA PHE A 278 -12.24 -2.78 14.64
C PHE A 278 -11.25 -2.11 15.60
N VAL A 279 -11.73 -1.47 16.66
CA VAL A 279 -10.85 -0.81 17.64
C VAL A 279 -10.03 -1.84 18.42
N LYS A 280 -10.63 -2.96 18.82
CA LYS A 280 -9.92 -4.04 19.51
C LYS A 280 -8.85 -4.69 18.63
N LEU A 281 -9.15 -4.97 17.35
CA LEU A 281 -8.25 -5.63 16.41
C LEU A 281 -7.16 -4.72 15.84
N ASN A 282 -7.41 -3.40 15.72
CA ASN A 282 -6.43 -2.51 15.07
C ASN A 282 -5.65 -1.66 16.07
N GLN A 283 -6.26 -1.17 17.15
CA GLN A 283 -5.59 -0.27 18.09
C GLN A 283 -5.06 -1.00 19.33
N TYR A 284 -5.75 -2.05 19.77
CA TYR A 284 -5.48 -2.72 21.05
C TYR A 284 -5.10 -4.19 20.91
N HIS A 285 -4.91 -4.69 19.68
CA HIS A 285 -4.63 -6.10 19.41
C HIS A 285 -3.43 -6.58 20.19
N ASP A 286 -2.30 -5.88 20.09
CA ASP A 286 -1.05 -6.31 20.72
C ASP A 286 -1.19 -6.35 22.25
N LYS A 287 -1.85 -5.34 22.84
CA LYS A 287 -2.05 -5.30 24.29
C LYS A 287 -2.95 -6.43 24.77
N LEU A 288 -4.06 -6.70 24.07
CA LEU A 288 -4.98 -7.77 24.40
C LEU A 288 -4.33 -9.15 24.16
N PHE A 289 -3.56 -9.29 23.09
CA PHE A 289 -2.80 -10.49 22.76
C PHE A 289 -1.78 -10.81 23.85
N PHE A 290 -0.92 -9.84 24.23
CA PHE A 290 0.06 -10.03 25.29
C PHE A 290 -0.59 -10.27 26.64
N ALA A 291 -1.72 -9.62 26.92
CA ALA A 291 -2.46 -9.88 28.15
C ALA A 291 -2.92 -11.34 28.22
N LYS A 292 -3.51 -11.86 27.14
CA LYS A 292 -3.90 -13.27 27.05
C LYS A 292 -2.69 -14.21 27.12
N TRP A 293 -1.61 -13.90 26.41
CA TRP A 293 -0.39 -14.72 26.34
C TRP A 293 0.30 -14.87 27.70
N TYR A 294 0.41 -13.78 28.46
CA TYR A 294 1.06 -13.77 29.78
C TYR A 294 0.09 -13.97 30.95
N GLY A 295 -1.19 -14.27 30.70
CA GLY A 295 -2.20 -14.42 31.74
C GLY A 295 -2.42 -13.15 32.59
N ARG A 296 -2.34 -11.98 31.96
CA ARG A 296 -2.48 -10.67 32.60
C ARG A 296 -3.92 -10.15 32.56
N ASP A 297 -4.32 -9.48 33.64
CA ASP A 297 -5.58 -8.76 33.75
C ASP A 297 -5.52 -7.44 32.99
N TYR A 298 -5.90 -7.45 31.70
CA TYR A 298 -6.07 -6.24 30.91
C TYR A 298 -7.30 -6.37 30.00
N SER A 299 -8.15 -5.36 30.03
CA SER A 299 -9.39 -5.33 29.24
C SER A 299 -9.67 -3.93 28.71
N VAL A 300 -10.34 -3.91 27.55
CA VAL A 300 -10.70 -2.69 26.84
C VAL A 300 -12.19 -2.74 26.50
N GLU A 301 -12.90 -1.72 26.95
CA GLU A 301 -14.32 -1.51 26.69
C GLU A 301 -14.53 -0.20 25.93
N ILE A 302 -15.44 -0.23 24.96
CA ILE A 302 -15.80 0.93 24.16
C ILE A 302 -17.21 1.32 24.56
N THR A 303 -17.36 2.55 25.00
CA THR A 303 -18.60 3.09 25.59
C THR A 303 -19.00 4.37 24.88
N ASN A 304 -20.25 4.79 25.10
CA ASN A 304 -20.76 6.11 24.69
C ASN A 304 -20.61 6.42 23.18
N ILE A 305 -20.90 5.42 22.33
CA ILE A 305 -20.90 5.57 20.87
C ILE A 305 -22.07 6.47 20.45
N ARG A 306 -21.78 7.67 19.97
CA ARG A 306 -22.78 8.70 19.64
C ARG A 306 -22.42 9.47 18.38
N ALA A 307 -23.44 9.85 17.60
CA ALA A 307 -23.28 10.75 16.47
C ALA A 307 -23.50 12.19 16.92
N ALA A 308 -22.50 13.07 16.75
CA ALA A 308 -22.58 14.46 17.15
C ALA A 308 -21.86 15.39 16.17
N GLN A 309 -22.26 16.65 16.12
CA GLN A 309 -21.60 17.65 15.27
C GLN A 309 -20.24 18.09 15.82
N ARG A 310 -20.13 18.14 17.15
CA ARG A 310 -18.91 18.45 17.90
C ARG A 310 -18.79 17.50 19.07
N GLU A 311 -17.57 17.34 19.56
CA GLU A 311 -17.32 16.65 20.81
C GLU A 311 -18.00 17.43 21.95
N GLY A 312 -19.03 16.83 22.54
CA GLY A 312 -19.67 17.35 23.74
C GLY A 312 -18.88 16.88 24.96
N ARG A 313 -18.38 17.83 25.76
CA ARG A 313 -17.74 17.57 27.04
C ARG A 313 -18.80 17.55 28.13
N ASP A 314 -18.95 16.43 28.81
CA ASP A 314 -19.81 16.32 29.99
C ASP A 314 -18.95 16.50 31.24
N LEU A 315 -18.90 17.74 31.73
CA LEU A 315 -18.08 18.11 32.88
C LEU A 315 -18.54 17.40 34.16
N LEU A 316 -19.85 17.12 34.31
CA LEU A 316 -20.37 16.46 35.50
C LEU A 316 -19.93 15.00 35.53
N GLN A 317 -20.03 14.31 34.39
CA GLN A 317 -19.55 12.94 34.26
C GLN A 317 -18.02 12.86 34.45
N ASP A 318 -17.26 13.81 33.92
CA ASP A 318 -15.81 13.87 34.11
C ASP A 318 -15.43 14.03 35.59
N LEU A 319 -16.12 14.91 36.32
CA LEU A 319 -15.89 15.10 37.76
C LEU A 319 -16.25 13.87 38.58
N GLU A 320 -17.29 13.13 38.19
CA GLU A 320 -17.68 11.88 38.83
C GLU A 320 -16.66 10.76 38.57
N ASP A 321 -16.19 10.61 37.33
CA ASP A 321 -15.13 9.66 36.97
C ASP A 321 -13.83 9.98 37.75
N ILE A 322 -13.46 11.26 37.87
CA ILE A 322 -12.29 11.69 38.66
C ILE A 322 -12.47 11.36 40.14
N ARG A 323 -13.67 11.58 40.70
CA ARG A 323 -13.99 11.20 42.08
C ARG A 323 -13.93 9.70 42.30
N ALA A 324 -14.28 8.90 41.29
CA ALA A 324 -14.16 7.45 41.30
C ALA A 324 -12.70 6.95 41.12
N GLY A 325 -11.72 7.86 41.03
CA GLY A 325 -10.30 7.52 40.84
C GLY A 325 -9.95 7.09 39.41
N ILE A 326 -10.81 7.40 38.42
CA ILE A 326 -10.57 7.09 37.02
C ILE A 326 -9.76 8.22 36.38
N THR A 327 -8.67 7.86 35.71
CA THR A 327 -7.88 8.84 34.95
C THR A 327 -8.59 9.17 33.64
N VAL A 328 -9.15 10.37 33.53
CA VAL A 328 -9.84 10.85 32.32
C VAL A 328 -8.86 11.60 31.42
N VAL A 329 -8.76 11.19 30.15
CA VAL A 329 -7.91 11.82 29.14
C VAL A 329 -8.74 12.18 27.92
N HIS A 330 -8.74 13.45 27.54
CA HIS A 330 -9.42 13.93 26.32
C HIS A 330 -8.48 13.88 25.11
N GLU A 331 -8.92 13.27 24.01
CA GLU A 331 -8.13 13.13 22.77
C GLU A 331 -7.71 14.51 22.21
N SER A 332 -8.61 15.51 22.27
CA SER A 332 -8.32 16.87 21.82
C SER A 332 -7.12 17.49 22.53
N ASP A 333 -6.95 17.19 23.82
CA ASP A 333 -5.92 17.78 24.67
C ASP A 333 -4.59 17.05 24.48
N VAL A 334 -4.62 15.75 24.18
CA VAL A 334 -3.44 14.98 23.74
C VAL A 334 -2.92 15.53 22.41
N GLN A 335 -3.80 15.76 21.44
CA GLN A 335 -3.40 16.28 20.13
C GLN A 335 -2.83 17.70 20.22
N LYS A 336 -3.43 18.57 21.03
CA LYS A 336 -2.90 19.92 21.28
C LYS A 336 -1.50 19.86 21.90
N ARG A 337 -1.32 19.08 22.98
CA ARG A 337 0.00 18.90 23.62
C ARG A 337 1.04 18.35 22.65
N ALA A 338 0.71 17.33 21.87
CA ALA A 338 1.63 16.78 20.87
C ALA A 338 2.01 17.82 19.79
N SER A 339 1.06 18.68 19.39
CA SER A 339 1.32 19.76 18.43
C SER A 339 2.23 20.85 19.01
N GLU A 340 2.05 21.18 20.29
CA GLU A 340 2.86 22.16 21.03
C GLU A 340 4.27 21.62 21.26
N GLU A 341 4.41 20.38 21.73
CA GLU A 341 5.69 19.71 21.85
C GLU A 341 6.42 19.65 20.51
N LYS A 342 5.73 19.36 19.40
CA LYS A 342 6.36 19.34 18.08
C LYS A 342 6.83 20.74 17.66
N LYS A 343 6.08 21.79 17.99
CA LYS A 343 6.50 23.18 17.76
C LYS A 343 7.73 23.52 18.61
N GLU A 344 7.75 23.12 19.86
CA GLU A 344 8.86 23.37 20.79
C GLU A 344 10.13 22.59 20.42
N ARG A 345 10.00 21.33 20.00
CA ARG A 345 11.10 20.53 19.41
C ARG A 345 11.65 21.19 18.15
N ARG A 346 10.79 21.74 17.28
CA ARG A 346 11.23 22.47 16.08
C ARG A 346 11.96 23.77 16.46
N LYS A 347 11.47 24.49 17.47
CA LYS A 347 12.07 25.74 17.94
C LYS A 347 13.45 25.50 18.55
N SER A 348 13.56 24.54 19.47
CA SER A 348 14.83 24.14 20.08
C SER A 348 15.83 23.56 19.06
N ALA A 349 15.38 22.79 18.07
CA ALA A 349 16.25 22.32 16.98
C ALA A 349 16.74 23.47 16.10
N ARG A 350 15.89 24.47 15.83
CA ARG A 350 16.28 25.68 15.09
C ARG A 350 17.30 26.50 15.89
N GLU A 351 17.08 26.69 17.20
CA GLU A 351 18.03 27.38 18.08
C GLU A 351 19.38 26.66 18.14
N LYS A 352 19.40 25.32 18.24
CA LYS A 352 20.65 24.54 18.18
C LYS A 352 21.37 24.71 16.84
N LYS A 353 20.64 24.76 15.72
CA LYS A 353 21.24 25.01 14.39
C LYS A 353 21.81 26.42 14.28
N ILE A 354 21.09 27.42 14.81
CA ILE A 354 21.58 28.81 14.86
C ILE A 354 22.85 28.88 15.71
N ARG A 355 22.88 28.29 16.92
CA ARG A 355 24.08 28.23 17.76
C ARG A 355 25.28 27.56 17.07
N LYS A 356 25.04 26.49 16.31
CA LYS A 356 26.09 25.85 15.50
C LYS A 356 26.61 26.76 14.38
N LEU A 357 25.72 27.52 13.73
CA LEU A 357 26.10 28.52 12.72
C LEU A 357 26.87 29.69 13.36
N GLU A 358 26.42 30.21 14.50
CA GLU A 358 27.13 31.24 15.27
C GLU A 358 28.54 30.76 15.66
N GLY A 359 28.67 29.53 16.15
CA GLY A 359 29.97 28.92 16.46
C GLY A 359 30.88 28.81 15.23
N LYS A 360 30.36 28.34 14.10
CA LYS A 360 31.13 28.27 12.84
C LYS A 360 31.58 29.65 12.35
N ILE A 361 30.73 30.68 12.47
CA ILE A 361 31.08 32.06 12.09
C ILE A 361 32.18 32.60 13.02
N LEU A 362 32.11 32.31 14.33
CA LEU A 362 33.16 32.70 15.28
C LEU A 362 34.51 32.03 15.00
N GLU A 363 34.51 30.76 14.57
CA GLU A 363 35.74 30.03 14.24
C GLU A 363 36.31 30.45 12.88
N THR A 364 35.55 30.24 11.82
CA THR A 364 36.03 30.39 10.42
C THR A 364 35.86 31.80 9.88
N GLY A 365 34.92 32.60 10.39
CA GLY A 365 34.53 33.91 9.85
C GLY A 365 33.45 33.78 8.78
N TYR A 366 32.53 34.74 8.69
CA TYR A 366 31.44 34.67 7.70
C TYR A 366 31.96 34.85 6.26
N GLY A 367 32.99 35.69 6.06
CA GLY A 367 33.65 35.88 4.77
C GLY A 367 34.39 34.66 4.19
N SER A 368 34.73 33.66 5.02
CA SER A 368 35.41 32.43 4.57
C SER A 368 34.46 31.28 4.22
N LEU A 369 33.16 31.45 4.48
CA LEU A 369 32.13 30.50 4.07
C LEU A 369 31.94 30.55 2.55
N GLU A 370 31.95 29.39 1.90
CA GLU A 370 31.79 29.30 0.44
C GLU A 370 30.52 30.03 -0.03
N PRO A 371 30.59 30.83 -1.12
CA PRO A 371 29.49 31.68 -1.59
C PRO A 371 28.15 30.96 -1.83
N HIS A 372 28.18 29.67 -2.13
CA HIS A 372 26.99 28.84 -2.38
C HIS A 372 26.72 27.76 -1.33
N SER A 373 27.42 27.82 -0.19
CA SER A 373 27.19 26.86 0.90
C SER A 373 25.83 27.07 1.57
N LEU A 374 25.21 25.96 1.99
CA LEU A 374 23.96 25.98 2.76
C LEU A 374 24.10 26.79 4.06
N ASP A 375 25.29 26.85 4.64
CA ASP A 375 25.57 27.58 5.87
C ASP A 375 25.50 29.10 5.67
N ARG A 376 25.99 29.63 4.54
CA ARG A 376 25.91 31.06 4.21
C ARG A 376 24.48 31.52 3.97
N VAL A 377 23.72 30.74 3.19
CA VAL A 377 22.29 30.99 2.93
C VAL A 377 21.47 30.95 4.22
N HIS A 378 21.78 30.03 5.14
CA HIS A 378 21.12 29.97 6.44
C HIS A 378 21.55 31.11 7.37
N ALA A 379 22.81 31.56 7.32
CA ALA A 379 23.28 32.69 8.11
C ALA A 379 22.52 33.97 7.73
N ASP A 380 22.43 34.28 6.44
CA ASP A 380 21.72 35.46 5.94
C ASP A 380 20.23 35.43 6.29
N LYS A 381 19.61 34.24 6.20
CA LYS A 381 18.18 34.06 6.44
C LYS A 381 17.81 34.01 7.92
N TRP A 382 18.70 33.53 8.80
CA TRP A 382 18.34 33.23 10.21
C TRP A 382 18.98 34.17 11.23
N LEU A 383 20.16 34.73 10.98
CA LEU A 383 20.86 35.61 11.93
C LEU A 383 20.67 37.10 11.61
N GLY A 384 20.51 37.46 10.34
CA GLY A 384 20.43 38.86 9.91
C GLY A 384 21.79 39.57 9.96
N MET A 385 21.94 40.65 9.18
CA MET A 385 23.24 41.30 8.94
C MET A 385 23.86 41.97 10.17
N GLU A 386 23.06 42.40 11.14
CA GLU A 386 23.55 43.03 12.38
C GLU A 386 24.22 42.00 13.28
N ARG A 387 23.57 40.84 13.48
CA ARG A 387 24.11 39.76 14.31
C ARG A 387 25.36 39.12 13.71
N ILE A 388 25.45 39.04 12.38
CA ILE A 388 26.64 38.53 11.69
C ILE A 388 27.84 39.47 11.94
N ARG A 389 27.64 40.80 11.84
CA ARG A 389 28.68 41.79 12.16
C ARG A 389 29.16 41.68 13.60
N GLU A 390 28.25 41.57 14.56
CA GLU A 390 28.62 41.39 15.98
C GLU A 390 29.48 40.14 16.20
N LEU A 391 29.17 39.03 15.51
CA LEU A 391 29.94 37.79 15.60
C LEU A 391 31.33 37.92 14.97
N GLU A 392 31.45 38.67 13.87
CA GLU A 392 32.75 38.98 13.26
C GLU A 392 33.60 39.90 14.14
N GLU A 393 33.02 40.95 14.74
CA GLU A 393 33.73 41.82 15.69
C GLU A 393 34.20 41.05 16.94
N MET A 394 33.38 40.12 17.46
CA MET A 394 33.78 39.25 18.57
C MET A 394 34.92 38.30 18.19
N ARG A 395 34.96 37.82 16.94
CA ARG A 395 36.07 37.01 16.43
C ARG A 395 37.35 37.82 16.32
N GLU A 396 37.29 39.03 15.77
CA GLU A 396 38.45 39.93 15.65
C GLU A 396 39.06 40.27 17.01
N LYS A 397 38.21 40.54 18.02
CA LYS A 397 38.64 40.75 19.41
C LYS A 397 39.35 39.51 19.98
N LYS A 398 38.78 38.31 19.79
CA LYS A 398 39.42 37.05 20.24
C LYS A 398 40.77 36.81 19.56
N GLN A 399 40.88 37.06 18.26
CA GLN A 399 42.15 36.92 17.54
C GLN A 399 43.20 37.92 18.01
N LEU A 400 42.78 39.13 18.38
CA LEU A 400 43.67 40.14 18.95
C LEU A 400 44.14 39.75 20.36
N GLU A 401 43.24 39.21 21.19
CA GLU A 401 43.56 38.67 22.52
C GLU A 401 44.49 37.46 22.46
N GLU A 402 44.28 36.52 21.51
CA GLU A 402 45.18 35.39 21.28
C GLU A 402 46.57 35.85 20.81
N LYS A 403 46.65 36.84 19.91
CA LYS A 403 47.93 37.44 19.48
C LYS A 403 48.66 38.19 20.59
N ASN A 404 47.91 38.79 21.52
CA ASN A 404 48.46 39.51 22.67
C ASN A 404 48.68 38.62 23.89
N SER A 405 48.31 37.33 23.81
CA SER A 405 48.62 36.37 24.86
C SER A 405 50.11 36.02 24.83
N PRO A 406 50.81 36.04 25.97
CA PRO A 406 52.24 35.79 26.00
C PRO A 406 52.53 34.34 25.58
N ILE A 407 53.25 34.18 24.47
CA ILE A 407 53.86 32.90 24.09
C ILE A 407 54.81 32.52 25.22
N GLN A 408 54.46 31.48 25.98
CA GLN A 408 55.38 30.89 26.93
C GLN A 408 56.49 30.19 26.13
N LEU A 409 57.59 30.91 25.88
CA LEU A 409 58.82 30.33 25.34
C LEU A 409 59.31 29.27 26.32
N SER A 410 59.21 27.99 25.95
CA SER A 410 59.92 26.93 26.65
C SER A 410 61.43 27.17 26.46
N LEU A 411 62.12 27.42 27.55
CA LEU A 411 63.56 27.69 27.66
C LEU A 411 64.41 26.43 27.42
N PHE A 412 64.23 25.75 26.28
CA PHE A 412 64.98 24.53 25.91
C PHE A 412 65.27 24.49 24.39
N GLY A 413 66.00 25.49 23.89
CA GLY A 413 66.41 25.56 22.48
C GLY A 413 67.66 26.41 22.20
N LEU A 414 68.51 26.61 23.21
CA LEU A 414 69.81 27.29 23.09
C LEU A 414 70.88 26.45 23.80
N MET A 415 71.05 25.21 23.35
CA MET A 415 72.29 24.43 23.43
C MET A 415 72.31 23.50 22.22
N ASP A 416 72.89 23.99 21.14
CA ASP A 416 73.82 23.25 20.25
C ASP A 416 74.66 24.27 19.47
#